data_AF-A0A2M7ST53-F1
#
_entry.id   AF-A0A2M7ST53-F1
#
_cell.length_a   1.000
_cell.length_b   1.000
_cell.length_c   1.000
_cell.angle_alpha   90.00
_cell.angle_beta   90.00
_cell.angle_gamma   90.00
#
_symmetry.space_group_name_H-M   'P 1'
#
loop_
_entity.id
_entity.type
_entity.pdbx_description
1 polymer ?
#
loop_
_entity_poly.entity_id
_entity_poly.type
_entity_poly.pdbx_seq_one_letter_code
_entity_poly.pdbx_strand_id
1 'polypeptide(L)'
;MYLQEILEVAIGLVFIWLVISLAAMQFQEWIANGFKWRAKGMEGAIRSMLGGEMEGQGLTEILYQHPLIASLSSSTHKKLSYIPADKFAL
;
A
#
# COMPACT_ATOMS: atom_id res chain seq x y z
N MET A 1 -33.43 -20.58 -30.87
CA MET A 1 -33.27 -21.33 -29.60
C MET A 1 -31.86 -21.19 -29.03
N TYR A 2 -30.80 -21.52 -29.76
CA TYR A 2 -29.41 -21.46 -29.24
C TYR A 2 -28.90 -20.08 -28.78
N LEU A 3 -29.29 -18.98 -29.43
CA LEU A 3 -28.77 -17.65 -29.08
C LEU A 3 -29.18 -17.20 -27.67
N GLN A 4 -30.39 -17.57 -27.25
CA GLN A 4 -30.91 -17.21 -25.93
C GLN A 4 -30.22 -18.02 -24.83
N GLU A 5 -29.96 -19.31 -25.07
CA GLU A 5 -29.20 -20.18 -24.18
C GLU A 5 -27.76 -19.70 -24.01
N ILE A 6 -27.10 -19.31 -25.11
CA ILE A 6 -25.74 -18.75 -25.08
C ILE A 6 -25.72 -17.43 -24.31
N LEU A 7 -26.72 -16.57 -24.52
CA LEU A 7 -26.79 -15.27 -23.84
C LEU A 7 -27.01 -15.43 -22.33
N GLU A 8 -27.87 -16.35 -21.91
CA GLU A 8 -28.11 -16.66 -20.50
C GLU A 8 -26.84 -17.14 -19.80
N VAL A 9 -26.12 -18.08 -20.43
CA VAL A 9 -24.84 -18.60 -19.90
C VAL A 9 -23.78 -17.50 -19.87
N ALA A 10 -23.69 -16.67 -20.91
CA ALA A 10 -22.73 -15.57 -20.97
C ALA A 10 -22.96 -14.53 -19.86
N ILE A 11 -24.23 -14.17 -19.62
CA ILE A 11 -24.60 -13.25 -18.54
C ILE A 11 -24.24 -13.85 -17.18
N GLY A 12 -24.54 -15.13 -16.95
CA GLY A 12 -24.14 -15.84 -15.72
C GLY A 12 -22.63 -15.83 -15.50
N LEU A 13 -21.84 -16.06 -16.55
CA LEU A 13 -20.38 -16.01 -16.50
C LEU A 13 -19.84 -14.62 -16.16
N VAL A 14 -20.43 -13.56 -16.72
CA VAL A 14 -20.04 -12.18 -16.39
C VAL A 14 -20.28 -11.88 -14.92
N PHE A 15 -21.44 -12.27 -14.37
CA PHE A 15 -21.73 -12.08 -12.95
C PHE A 15 -20.75 -12.84 -12.05
N ILE A 16 -20.49 -14.12 -12.35
CA ILE A 16 -19.52 -14.93 -11.60
C ILE A 16 -18.13 -14.28 -11.67
N TRP A 17 -17.71 -13.84 -12.85
CA TRP A 17 -16.43 -13.17 -13.05
C TRP A 17 -16.33 -11.90 -12.19
N LEU A 18 -17.36 -11.05 -12.18
CA LEU A 18 -17.39 -9.83 -11.37
C LEU A 18 -17.30 -10.13 -9.86
N VAL A 19 -18.01 -11.15 -9.37
CA VAL A 19 -17.93 -11.56 -7.96
C VAL A 19 -16.52 -12.04 -7.61
N ILE A 20 -15.91 -12.85 -8.48
CA ILE A 20 -14.53 -13.33 -8.29
C ILE A 20 -13.54 -12.16 -8.35
N SER A 21 -13.71 -11.20 -9.25
CA SER A 21 -12.86 -10.01 -9.34
C SER A 21 -12.91 -9.15 -8.07
N LEU A 22 -14.11 -8.94 -7.51
CA LEU A 22 -14.26 -8.22 -6.24
C LEU A 22 -13.61 -8.98 -5.08
N ALA A 23 -13.83 -10.31 -5.01
CA ALA A 23 -13.18 -11.16 -4.01
C ALA A 23 -11.65 -11.14 -4.14
N ALA A 24 -11.13 -11.15 -5.36
CA ALA A 24 -9.70 -11.06 -5.63
C ALA A 24 -9.11 -9.71 -5.18
N MET A 25 -9.83 -8.61 -5.41
CA MET A 25 -9.42 -7.28 -4.93
C MET A 25 -9.32 -7.24 -3.40
N GLN A 26 -10.33 -7.79 -2.71
CA GLN A 26 -10.32 -7.85 -1.25
C GLN A 26 -9.19 -8.74 -0.72
N PHE A 27 -8.93 -9.87 -1.39
CA PHE A 27 -7.85 -10.79 -1.05
C PHE A 27 -6.46 -10.16 -1.25
N GLN A 28 -6.27 -9.41 -2.34
CA GLN A 28 -5.04 -8.64 -2.56
C GLN A 28 -4.82 -7.60 -1.46
N GLU A 29 -5.87 -6.90 -1.04
CA GLU A 29 -5.80 -5.93 0.05
C GLU A 29 -5.42 -6.60 1.38
N TRP A 30 -5.99 -7.78 1.67
CA TRP A 30 -5.64 -8.57 2.86
C TRP A 30 -4.18 -9.01 2.86
N ILE A 31 -3.67 -9.48 1.71
CA ILE A 31 -2.26 -9.83 1.56
C ILE A 31 -1.38 -8.58 1.74
N ALA A 32 -1.73 -7.46 1.11
CA ALA A 32 -0.97 -6.22 1.18
C ALA A 32 -0.91 -5.64 2.61
N ASN A 33 -2.03 -5.69 3.34
CA ASN A 33 -2.09 -5.32 4.76
C ASN A 33 -1.27 -6.27 5.63
N GLY A 34 -1.38 -7.59 5.40
CA GLY A 34 -0.62 -8.60 6.13
C GLY A 34 0.90 -8.46 5.95
N PHE A 35 1.35 -8.15 4.74
CA PHE A 35 2.77 -8.05 4.42
C PHE A 35 3.42 -6.70 4.80
N LYS A 36 2.69 -5.73 5.38
CA LYS A 36 3.17 -4.38 5.73
C LYS A 36 3.93 -3.69 4.58
N TRP A 37 3.64 -4.08 3.33
CA TRP A 37 4.35 -3.59 2.15
C TRP A 37 4.21 -2.08 2.00
N ARG A 38 3.10 -1.51 2.45
CA ARG A 38 2.91 -0.06 2.50
C ARG A 38 3.99 0.67 3.31
N ALA A 39 4.31 0.18 4.51
CA ALA A 39 5.35 0.79 5.34
C ALA A 39 6.76 0.63 4.74
N LYS A 40 7.02 -0.54 4.14
CA LYS A 40 8.30 -0.82 3.48
C LYS A 40 8.50 -0.01 2.19
N GLY A 41 7.43 0.17 1.42
CA GLY A 41 7.43 1.00 0.21
C GLY A 41 7.64 2.47 0.53
N MET A 42 7.00 2.97 1.60
CA MET A 42 7.20 4.35 2.04
C MET A 42 8.61 4.60 2.59
N GLU A 43 9.18 3.66 3.34
CA GLU A 43 10.59 3.70 3.74
C GLU A 43 11.52 3.70 2.51
N GLY A 44 11.29 2.82 1.53
CA GLY A 44 12.07 2.77 0.30
C GLY A 44 12.00 4.08 -0.50
N ALA A 45 10.82 4.69 -0.59
CA ALA A 45 10.62 5.98 -1.22
C ALA A 45 11.35 7.10 -0.45
N ILE A 46 11.25 7.16 0.88
CA ILE A 46 11.96 8.14 1.71
C ILE A 46 13.48 7.98 1.56
N ARG A 47 13.99 6.74 1.60
CA ARG A 47 15.41 6.45 1.35
C ARG A 47 15.85 6.89 -0.04
N SER A 48 15.02 6.67 -1.06
CA SER A 48 15.31 7.10 -2.43
C SER A 48 15.29 8.63 -2.58
N MET A 49 14.34 9.32 -1.93
CA MET A 49 14.25 10.79 -1.94
C MET A 49 15.42 11.46 -1.20
N LEU A 50 15.91 10.83 -0.13
CA LEU A 50 17.03 11.33 0.67
C LEU A 50 18.41 10.92 0.11
N GLY A 51 18.48 10.52 -1.16
CA GLY A 51 19.75 10.23 -1.84
C GLY A 51 20.33 8.86 -1.46
N GLY A 52 19.53 7.81 -1.63
CA GLY A 52 19.81 6.43 -1.19
C GLY A 52 21.27 5.99 -1.24
N GLU A 53 21.70 5.28 -0.19
CA GLU A 53 23.04 4.70 0.02
C GLU A 53 24.25 5.55 -0.44
N MET A 54 24.13 6.87 -0.52
CA MET A 54 25.29 7.74 -0.57
C MET A 54 25.94 7.77 0.81
N GLU A 55 26.81 6.78 1.03
CA GLU A 55 28.05 6.84 1.83
C GLU A 55 27.96 7.31 3.29
N GLY A 56 26.76 7.41 3.84
CA GLY A 56 26.53 7.88 5.20
C GLY A 56 25.38 7.12 5.83
N GLN A 57 25.71 6.14 6.67
CA GLN A 57 24.79 5.72 7.72
C GLN A 57 24.33 6.99 8.45
N GLY A 58 23.06 7.37 8.30
CA GLY A 58 22.49 8.32 9.25
C GLY A 58 21.38 9.24 8.79
N LEU A 59 21.27 9.70 7.54
CA LEU A 59 20.26 10.75 7.27
C LEU A 59 18.82 10.24 7.46
N THR A 60 18.53 9.06 6.94
CA THR A 60 17.21 8.43 7.16
C THR A 60 16.99 8.11 8.65
N GLU A 61 18.05 7.68 9.36
CA GLU A 61 17.98 7.31 10.77
C GLU A 61 17.80 8.53 11.68
N ILE A 62 18.53 9.62 11.44
CA ILE A 62 18.41 10.93 12.08
C ILE A 62 17.01 11.50 11.83
N LEU A 63 16.50 11.35 10.61
CA LEU A 63 15.14 11.77 10.26
C LEU A 63 14.09 10.97 11.03
N TYR A 64 14.25 9.65 11.18
CA TYR A 64 13.39 8.82 12.03
C TYR A 64 13.53 9.13 13.53
N GLN A 65 14.71 9.55 13.99
CA GLN A 65 14.96 9.96 15.38
C GLN A 65 14.39 11.34 15.72
N HIS A 66 13.99 12.14 14.72
CA HIS A 66 13.43 13.46 14.96
C HIS A 66 12.07 13.36 15.69
N PRO A 67 11.84 14.08 16.80
CA PRO A 67 10.64 13.91 17.64
C PRO A 67 9.31 14.15 16.90
N LEU A 68 9.30 15.03 15.89
CA LEU A 68 8.12 15.23 15.04
C LEU A 68 7.80 13.99 14.19
N ILE A 69 8.81 13.29 13.69
CA ILE A 69 8.61 12.11 12.83
C ILE A 69 8.39 10.85 13.69
N ALA A 70 9.08 10.74 14.82
CA ALA A 70 8.82 9.72 15.83
C ALA A 70 7.37 9.77 16.34
N SER A 71 6.76 10.96 16.44
CA SER A 71 5.34 11.10 16.81
C SER A 71 4.35 10.62 15.73
N LEU A 72 4.76 10.63 14.45
CA LEU A 72 3.96 10.12 13.32
C LEU A 72 4.12 8.61 13.14
N SER A 73 5.17 8.05 13.73
CA SER A 73 5.43 6.63 13.81
C SER A 73 4.54 6.00 14.89
N SER A 74 3.74 4.99 14.52
CA SER A 74 2.79 4.33 15.43
C SER A 74 3.45 3.60 16.63
N SER A 75 4.79 3.55 16.71
CA SER A 75 5.56 3.06 17.86
C SER A 75 7.04 3.43 17.71
N THR A 76 7.78 3.56 18.82
CA THR A 76 9.22 3.94 18.93
C THR A 76 10.18 3.16 18.00
N HIS A 77 9.75 2.04 17.43
CA HIS A 77 10.52 1.26 16.45
C HIS A 77 9.71 0.83 15.19
N LYS A 78 8.52 1.38 14.96
CA LYS A 78 7.61 0.91 13.90
C LYS A 78 7.55 1.88 12.72
N LYS A 79 8.20 1.47 11.64
CA LYS A 79 8.32 2.15 10.33
C LYS A 79 7.04 2.88 9.89
N LEU A 80 7.20 4.10 9.40
CA LEU A 80 6.13 4.96 8.88
C LEU A 80 5.31 4.22 7.82
N SER A 81 4.00 4.13 8.05
CA SER A 81 3.06 3.51 7.09
C SER A 81 2.24 4.55 6.33
N TYR A 82 2.16 5.78 6.86
CA TYR A 82 1.39 6.87 6.29
C TYR A 82 1.86 8.22 6.86
N ILE A 83 1.98 9.24 6.01
CA ILE A 83 2.12 10.64 6.44
C ILE A 83 0.85 11.37 5.98
N PRO A 84 0.06 11.95 6.90
CA PRO A 84 -1.18 12.64 6.56
C PRO A 84 -0.91 13.89 5.70
N ALA A 85 -1.76 14.10 4.70
CA ALA A 85 -1.63 15.20 3.73
C ALA A 85 -1.66 16.59 4.39
N ASP A 86 -2.37 16.72 5.51
CA ASP A 86 -2.48 17.97 6.28
C ASP A 86 -1.13 18.46 6.85
N LYS A 87 -0.11 17.61 6.89
CA LYS A 87 1.26 17.99 7.30
C LYS A 87 2.13 18.48 6.13
N PHE A 88 1.66 18.36 4.89
CA PHE A 88 2.34 18.82 3.68
C PHE A 88 1.69 20.03 3.02
N ALA A 89 0.43 20.32 3.34
CA ALA A 89 -0.22 21.54 2.89
C ALA A 89 0.32 22.73 3.70
N LEU A 90 1.11 23.58 3.03
CA LEU A 90 1.47 24.93 3.46
C LEU A 90 0.38 25.92 3.06
#